data_AF-A0A679IZ33-F1
#
_entry.id   AF-A0A679IZ33-F1
#
_cell.length_a   1.000
_cell.length_b   1.000
_cell.length_c   1.000
_cell.angle_alpha   90.00
_cell.angle_beta   90.00
_cell.angle_gamma   90.00
#
_symmetry.space_group_name_H-M   'P 1'
#
loop_
_entity.id
_entity.type
_entity.pdbx_description
1 polymer ?
#
loop_
_entity_poly.entity_id
_entity_poly.type
_entity_poly.pdbx_seq_one_letter_code
_entity_poly.pdbx_strand_id
1 'polypeptide(L)' 'MPLEYLGALPRLRPPGASLLPAVRAGDFIYVSGQVPADKNGEIVVGGIERRRAR' A
#
# COMPACT_ATOMS: atom_id res chain seq x y z
N MET A 1 14.27 -17.95 -8.91
CA MET A 1 13.46 -16.89 -9.54
C MET A 1 13.78 -15.55 -8.89
N PRO A 2 14.05 -14.49 -9.66
CA PRO A 2 14.31 -13.16 -9.10
C PRO A 2 13.01 -12.52 -8.58
N LEU A 3 13.16 -11.63 -7.58
CA LEU A 3 12.08 -10.79 -7.08
C LEU A 3 11.92 -9.56 -7.98
N GLU A 4 10.70 -9.25 -8.37
CA GLU A 4 10.37 -8.05 -9.15
C GLU A 4 9.59 -7.06 -8.28
N TYR A 5 10.05 -5.81 -8.22
CA TYR A 5 9.40 -4.74 -7.44
C TYR A 5 8.34 -4.04 -8.27
N LEU A 6 7.13 -3.92 -7.71
CA LEU A 6 5.98 -3.36 -8.42
C LEU A 6 5.47 -2.08 -7.73
N GLY A 7 5.25 -1.04 -8.52
CA GLY A 7 4.59 0.21 -8.12
C GLY A 7 5.53 1.35 -7.67
N ALA A 8 4.95 2.55 -7.53
CA ALA A 8 5.63 3.71 -6.96
C ALA A 8 5.57 3.67 -5.43
N LEU A 9 6.59 4.21 -4.76
CA LEU A 9 6.63 4.23 -3.30
C LEU A 9 5.35 4.85 -2.71
N PRO A 10 4.74 4.24 -1.68
CA PRO A 10 3.50 4.75 -1.11
C PRO A 10 3.75 6.13 -0.50
N ARG A 11 2.83 7.06 -0.76
CA ARG A 11 2.83 8.39 -0.13
C ARG A 11 2.59 8.28 1.37
N LEU A 12 1.65 7.39 1.74
CA LEU A 12 1.35 7.08 3.12
C LEU A 12 2.31 6.01 3.63
N ARG A 13 3.38 6.44 4.31
CA ARG A 13 4.30 5.58 5.05
C ARG A 13 4.72 6.29 6.33
N PRO A 14 4.94 5.56 7.44
CA PRO A 14 5.60 6.13 8.61
C PRO A 14 6.97 6.72 8.20
N PRO A 15 7.38 7.87 8.76
CA PRO A 15 8.72 8.42 8.53
C PRO A 15 9.79 7.36 8.83
N GLY A 16 10.70 7.13 7.88
CA GLY A 16 11.77 6.13 8.00
C GLY A 16 11.37 4.69 7.65
N ALA A 17 10.10 4.40 7.36
CA ALA A 17 9.70 3.06 6.90
C ALA A 17 10.07 2.84 5.42
N SER A 18 10.96 1.88 5.17
CA SER A 18 11.26 1.42 3.82
C SER A 18 10.27 0.32 3.41
N LEU A 19 9.10 0.74 2.92
CA LEU A 19 8.06 -0.16 2.41
C LEU A 19 7.99 -0.11 0.88
N LEU A 20 8.00 -1.29 0.28
CA LEU A 20 7.71 -1.51 -1.13
C LEU A 20 6.21 -1.76 -1.31
N PRO A 21 5.57 -1.24 -2.37
CA PRO A 21 4.12 -1.42 -2.56
C PRO A 21 3.76 -2.89 -2.75
N ALA A 22 4.47 -3.57 -3.65
CA ALA A 22 4.32 -4.99 -3.89
C ALA A 22 5.60 -5.61 -4.46
N VAL A 23 5.72 -6.93 -4.31
CA VAL A 23 6.79 -7.73 -4.90
C VAL A 23 6.17 -8.94 -5.60
N ARG A 24 6.62 -9.26 -6.81
CA ARG A 24 6.29 -10.51 -7.50
C ARG A 24 7.39 -11.54 -7.30
N ALA A 25 6.99 -12.75 -6.94
CA ALA A 25 7.85 -13.93 -6.85
C ALA A 25 7.17 -15.09 -7.58
N GLY A 26 7.58 -15.35 -8.82
CA GLY A 26 6.89 -16.32 -9.68
C GLY A 26 5.49 -15.89 -10.02
N ASP A 27 4.54 -16.76 -9.74
CA ASP A 27 3.13 -16.56 -10.04
C ASP A 27 2.39 -15.81 -8.91
N PHE A 28 3.09 -15.49 -7.82
CA PHE A 28 2.53 -14.81 -6.67
C PHE A 28 2.94 -13.34 -6.62
N ILE A 29 1.99 -12.50 -6.23
CA ILE A 29 2.20 -11.09 -5.91
C ILE A 29 1.90 -10.90 -4.42
N TYR A 30 2.88 -10.36 -3.69
CA TYR A 30 2.76 -10.00 -2.29
C TYR A 30 2.60 -8.49 -2.20
N VAL A 31 1.44 -8.05 -1.70
CA VAL A 31 1.11 -6.63 -1.56
C VAL A 31 1.26 -6.24 -0.10
N SER A 32 1.94 -5.12 0.17
CA SER A 32 2.04 -4.56 1.53
C SER A 32 0.66 -4.22 2.07
N GLY A 33 0.50 -4.19 3.39
CA GLY A 33 -0.76 -3.79 4.03
C GLY A 33 -1.22 -2.42 3.53
N GLN A 34 -2.45 -2.35 3.01
CA GLN A 34 -3.03 -1.13 2.46
C GLN A 34 -3.84 -0.40 3.52
N VAL A 35 -3.65 0.91 3.63
CA VAL A 35 -4.43 1.79 4.51
C VAL A 35 -5.21 2.76 3.62
N PRO A 36 -6.53 2.95 3.84
CA PRO A 36 -7.33 3.88 3.05
C PRO A 36 -6.80 5.30 3.20
N ALA A 37 -6.46 5.91 2.07
CA ALA A 37 -5.99 7.27 1.99
C ALA A 37 -6.81 8.05 0.96
N ASP A 38 -6.94 9.36 1.17
CA ASP A 38 -7.53 10.26 0.19
C ASP A 38 -6.57 10.51 -0.99
N LYS A 39 -6.99 11.36 -1.95
CA LYS A 39 -6.18 11.73 -3.12
C LYS A 39 -4.84 12.41 -2.77
N ASN A 40 -4.74 12.99 -1.58
CA ASN A 40 -3.55 13.66 -1.08
C ASN A 40 -2.59 12.67 -0.37
N GLY A 41 -3.05 11.45 -0.09
CA GLY A 41 -2.29 10.46 0.66
C GLY A 41 -2.50 10.55 2.17
N GLU A 42 -3.51 11.29 2.62
CA GLU A 42 -3.87 11.42 4.04
C GLU A 42 -4.82 10.32 4.47
N ILE A 43 -4.69 9.86 5.72
CA ILE A 43 -5.55 8.80 6.26
C ILE A 43 -7.00 9.28 6.27
N VAL A 44 -7.91 8.48 5.71
CA VAL A 44 -9.35 8.75 5.80
C VAL A 44 -9.82 8.54 7.23
N VAL A 45 -10.11 9.64 7.94
CA VAL A 45 -10.63 9.63 9.32
C VAL A 45 -12.12 9.29 9.33
N GLY A 46 -12.54 8.34 10.17
CA GLY A 46 -13.95 7.94 10.32
C GLY A 46 -14.15 6.49 10.81
N GLY A 47 -15.40 6.03 10.84
CA GLY A 47 -15.76 4.63 11.11
C GLY A 47 -15.39 3.68 9.96
N ILE A 48 -15.56 2.37 10.18
CA ILE A 48 -15.22 1.32 9.20
C ILE A 48 -15.96 1.54 7.86
N GLU A 49 -17.19 2.04 7.89
CA GLU A 49 -17.99 2.32 6.69
C GLU A 49 -17.33 3.32 5.73
N ARG A 50 -16.51 4.27 6.21
CA ARG A 50 -15.76 5.18 5.33
C ARG A 50 -14.47 4.57 4.79
N ARG A 51 -13.96 3.51 5.41
CA ARG A 51 -12.70 2.83 5.04
C ARG A 51 -12.90 1.69 4.05
N ARG A 52 -14.12 1.20 3.89
CA ARG A 52 -14.45 0.15 2.93
C ARG A 52 -14.47 0.75 1.52
N ALA A 53 -13.63 0.22 0.62
CA ALA A 53 -13.76 0.51 -0.81
C ALA A 53 -15.13 0.00 -1.29
N ARG A 54 -15.93 0.88 -1.89
CA ARG A 54 -17.19 0.51 -2.55
C ARG A 54 -16.92 0.16 -4.01
#